data_AF-A0A843KK62-F1
#
_entry.id   AF-A0A843KK62-F1
#
_cell.length_a   1.000
_cell.length_b   1.000
_cell.length_c   1.000
_cell.angle_alpha   90.00
_cell.angle_beta   90.00
_cell.angle_gamma   90.00
#
_symmetry.space_group_name_H-M   'P 1'
#
loop_
_entity.id
_entity.type
_entity.pdbx_description
1 polymer ?
#
loop_
_entity_poly.entity_id
_entity_poly.type
_entity_poly.pdbx_seq_one_letter_code
_entity_poly.pdbx_strand_id
1 'polypeptide(L)' 'MTKIIYQCLVCNKVHQTLDAAENCHKGPTQTVEQGLTGFSKRKGLIGN' A
#
# COMPACT_ATOMS: atom_id res chain seq x y z
N MET A 1 3.98 -7.73 15.47
CA MET A 1 2.56 -7.57 15.05
C MET A 1 2.55 -6.99 13.65
N THR A 2 2.13 -7.78 12.67
CA THR A 2 1.90 -7.33 11.30
C THR A 2 0.65 -6.46 11.29
N LYS A 3 0.71 -5.24 10.77
CA LYS A 3 -0.47 -4.36 10.65
C LYS A 3 -1.04 -4.53 9.25
N ILE A 4 -2.33 -4.81 9.12
CA ILE A 4 -2.99 -4.85 7.80
C ILE A 4 -3.32 -3.42 7.41
N ILE A 5 -2.92 -3.00 6.20
CA ILE A 5 -3.24 -1.70 5.61
C ILE A 5 -3.94 -1.91 4.25
N TYR A 6 -4.77 -0.97 3.84
CA TYR A 6 -5.55 -1.08 2.59
C TYR A 6 -5.14 0.03 1.63
N GLN A 7 -4.68 -0.30 0.44
CA GLN A 7 -4.23 0.65 -0.56
C GLN A 7 -5.26 0.79 -1.68
N CYS A 8 -5.70 2.01 -1.96
CA CYS A 8 -6.48 2.31 -3.15
C CYS A 8 -5.54 2.32 -4.37
N LEU A 9 -5.77 1.46 -5.37
CA LEU A 9 -4.89 1.37 -6.55
C LEU A 9 -5.11 2.51 -7.56
N VAL A 10 -6.16 3.30 -7.38
CA VAL A 10 -6.44 4.48 -8.23
C VAL A 10 -5.51 5.64 -7.89
N CYS A 11 -5.32 5.93 -6.60
CA CYS A 11 -4.52 7.06 -6.13
C CYS A 11 -3.28 6.66 -5.31
N ASN A 12 -3.05 5.35 -5.17
CA ASN A 12 -1.98 4.74 -4.36
C ASN A 12 -1.96 5.15 -2.87
N LYS A 13 -3.03 5.78 -2.36
CA LYS A 13 -3.16 6.14 -0.95
C LYS A 13 -3.50 4.92 -0.10
N VAL A 14 -3.00 4.95 1.13
CA VAL A 14 -3.22 3.92 2.14
C VAL A 14 -4.29 4.39 3.12
N HIS A 15 -5.21 3.49 3.45
CA HIS A 15 -6.31 3.67 4.38
C HIS A 15 -6.21 2.63 5.49
N GLN A 16 -6.76 2.97 6.66
CA GLN A 16 -6.74 2.11 7.84
C GLN A 16 -7.81 1.01 7.79
N THR A 17 -8.86 1.19 6.98
CA THR A 17 -9.99 0.26 6.83
C THR A 17 -10.23 -0.07 5.36
N LEU A 18 -10.77 -1.26 5.10
CA LEU A 18 -11.15 -1.71 3.75
C LEU A 18 -12.19 -0.76 3.15
N ASP A 19 -13.23 -0.45 3.92
CA ASP A 19 -14.32 0.44 3.51
C ASP A 19 -13.80 1.81 3.04
N ALA A 20 -12.85 2.40 3.77
CA ALA A 20 -12.29 3.70 3.38
C ALA A 20 -11.47 3.62 2.08
N ALA A 21 -10.79 2.49 1.82
CA ALA A 21 -10.04 2.30 0.59
C ALA A 21 -10.95 2.03 -0.62
N GLU A 22 -11.98 1.21 -0.44
CA GLU A 22 -12.98 0.93 -1.48
C GLU A 22 -13.76 2.20 -1.83
N ASN A 23 -14.16 3.00 -0.83
CA ASN A 23 -14.89 4.25 -1.06
C ASN A 23 -14.02 5.43 -1.51
N CYS A 24 -12.69 5.34 -1.42
CA CYS A 24 -11.80 6.45 -1.80
C CYS A 24 -12.02 6.91 -3.25
N HIS A 25 -12.10 5.97 -4.19
CA HIS A 25 -12.39 6.23 -5.60
C HIS A 25 -13.43 5.27 -6.19
N LYS A 26 -14.10 4.46 -5.34
CA LYS A 26 -14.95 3.34 -5.79
C LYS A 26 -14.20 2.43 -6.77
N GLY A 27 -12.94 2.14 -6.43
CA GLY A 27 -11.97 1.51 -7.31
C GLY A 27 -11.28 0.31 -6.66
N PRO A 28 -10.46 -0.41 -7.43
CA PRO A 28 -9.78 -1.61 -6.93
C PRO A 28 -8.88 -1.28 -5.75
N THR A 29 -8.96 -2.12 -4.71
CA THR A 29 -8.22 -1.97 -3.46
C THR A 29 -7.32 -3.18 -3.26
N GLN A 30 -6.11 -2.94 -2.76
CA GLN A 30 -5.15 -3.97 -2.39
C GLN A 30 -4.96 -4.01 -0.88
N THR A 31 -5.07 -5.18 -0.29
CA THR A 31 -4.70 -5.41 1.11
C THR A 31 -3.21 -5.69 1.21
N VAL A 32 -2.48 -4.95 2.04
CA VAL A 32 -1.04 -5.08 2.23
C VAL A 32 -0.75 -5.35 3.70
N GLU A 33 0.07 -6.36 3.96
CA GLU A 33 0.56 -6.68 5.29
C GLU A 33 1.82 -5.85 5.62
N GLN A 34 1.65 -4.82 6.44
CA GLN A 34 2.70 -3.97 6.97
C GLN A 34 3.52 -4.78 7.98
N GLY A 35 4.58 -5.42 7.47
CA GLY A 35 5.51 -6.25 8.25
C GLY A 35 6.31 -7.25 7.42
N LEU A 36 5.77 -7.67 6.26
CA LEU A 36 6.46 -8.61 5.34
C LEU A 36 6.92 -7.94 4.05
N THR A 37 6.29 -6.84 3.66
CA THR A 37 6.86 -5.94 2.67
C THR A 37 7.92 -5.10 3.35
N GLY A 38 9.09 -5.72 3.53
CA GLY A 38 10.33 -5.02 3.31
C GLY A 38 10.23 -4.40 1.92
N PHE A 39 9.62 -3.21 1.85
CA PHE A 39 9.92 -2.20 0.87
C PHE A 39 11.38 -1.86 1.15
N SER A 40 12.24 -2.81 0.79
CA SER A 40 13.56 -2.55 0.30
C SER A 40 13.25 -1.54 -0.80
N LYS A 41 13.27 -0.27 -0.44
CA LYS A 41 13.99 0.70 -1.24
C LYS A 41 15.28 -0.05 -1.56
N ARG A 42 15.32 -0.75 -2.69
CA ARG A 42 16.56 -0.95 -3.40
C ARG A 42 16.98 0.50 -3.61
N LYS A 43 17.78 0.98 -2.66
CA LYS A 43 18.65 2.12 -2.81
C LYS A 43 19.36 1.77 -4.09
N GLY A 44 18.88 2.35 -5.20
CA GLY A 44 19.46 2.13 -6.50
C GLY A 44 20.94 2.47 -6.36
N LEU A 45 21.75 1.42 -6.32
CA LEU A 45 22.95 1.43 -7.13
C LEU A 45 22.49 1.79 -8.55
N ILE A 46 23.27 2.63 -9.22
CA ILE A 46 23.08 3.16 -10.59
C ILE A 46 22.22 4.45 -10.57
N GLY A 47 22.70 5.64 -10.92
CA GLY A 47 23.69 5.94 -11.95
C GLY A 47 24.77 6.95 -11.54
N ASN A 48 25.90 6.71 -12.21
CA ASN A 48 27.14 7.46 -12.40
C ASN A 48 26.90 8.94 -12.73
#